data_AF-W3XIZ5-F1
#
_entry.id   AF-W3XIZ5-F1
#
_cell.length_a   1.000
_cell.length_b   1.000
_cell.length_c   1.000
_cell.angle_alpha   90.00
_cell.angle_beta   90.00
_cell.angle_gamma   90.00
#
_symmetry.space_group_name_H-M   'P 1'
#
loop_
_entity.id
_entity.type
_entity.pdbx_description
1 polymer ?
#
loop_
_entity_poly.entity_id
_entity_poly.type
_entity_poly.pdbx_seq_one_letter_code
_entity_poly.pdbx_strand_id
1 'polypeptide(L)'
;MAINYSLLAIPAHWLISIAPHAYALQLIKNATNGRWNNANPRGSTWGAEMQRTVSAEVLARFERAEAAHHNGLENLPFFAAAVLTAQVAGVDREVIDTHAALFLAARVVYTFMYINIAKGKASFARSGIWALSCFLCLSLFVKAALLG
;
A
#
# COMPACT_ATOMS: atom_id res chain seq x y z
N MET A 1 18.65 14.11 -21.30
CA MET A 1 18.64 13.66 -19.89
C MET A 1 17.73 12.43 -19.80
N ALA A 2 18.25 11.28 -19.38
CA ALA A 2 17.45 10.05 -19.27
C ALA A 2 16.63 10.06 -17.96
N ILE A 3 15.31 9.89 -18.05
CA ILE A 3 14.39 9.90 -16.90
C ILE A 3 14.80 8.84 -15.88
N ASN A 4 14.82 9.21 -14.60
CA ASN A 4 15.09 8.30 -13.50
C ASN A 4 13.81 7.65 -13.00
N TYR A 5 13.49 6.50 -13.59
CA TYR A 5 12.27 5.75 -13.31
C TYR A 5 12.19 5.30 -11.84
N SER A 6 13.30 4.91 -11.21
CA SER A 6 13.32 4.61 -9.78
C SER A 6 12.84 5.76 -8.89
N LEU A 7 13.08 7.02 -9.24
CA LEU A 7 12.56 8.17 -8.47
C LEU A 7 11.05 8.35 -8.67
N LEU A 8 10.53 8.04 -9.86
CA LEU A 8 9.09 8.05 -10.12
C LEU A 8 8.37 6.90 -9.41
N ALA A 9 9.09 5.86 -9.00
CA ALA A 9 8.51 4.76 -8.23
C ALA A 9 8.02 5.20 -6.84
N ILE A 10 8.62 6.24 -6.24
CA ILE A 10 8.19 6.77 -4.94
C ILE A 10 6.78 7.38 -5.00
N PRO A 11 6.48 8.37 -5.88
CA PRO A 11 5.12 8.88 -6.03
C PRO A 11 4.17 7.81 -6.59
N ALA A 12 4.64 6.88 -7.42
CA ALA A 12 3.81 5.74 -7.85
C ALA A 12 3.38 4.86 -6.67
N HIS A 13 4.29 4.57 -5.73
CA HIS A 13 3.93 3.83 -4.52
C HIS A 13 2.95 4.62 -3.65
N TRP A 14 3.14 5.93 -3.49
CA TRP A 14 2.17 6.78 -2.79
C TRP A 14 0.78 6.68 -3.42
N LEU A 15 0.66 6.76 -4.75
CA LEU A 15 -0.62 6.58 -5.45
C LEU A 15 -1.25 5.21 -5.20
N ILE A 16 -0.45 4.13 -5.24
CA ILE A 16 -0.91 2.77 -4.90
C ILE A 16 -1.41 2.71 -3.45
N SER A 17 -0.77 3.43 -2.53
CA SER A 17 -1.17 3.49 -1.12
C SER A 17 -2.42 4.34 -0.88
N ILE A 18 -2.71 5.34 -1.72
CA ILE A 18 -3.95 6.14 -1.66
C ILE A 18 -5.15 5.43 -2.28
N ALA A 19 -4.94 4.63 -3.33
CA ALA A 19 -6.04 3.98 -4.06
C ALA A 19 -7.03 3.17 -3.18
N PRO A 20 -6.60 2.40 -2.14
CA PRO A 20 -7.51 1.69 -1.25
C PRO A 20 -8.41 2.61 -0.44
N HIS A 21 -7.91 3.78 -0.02
CA HIS A 21 -8.72 4.77 0.70
C HIS A 21 -9.82 5.33 -0.21
N ALA A 22 -9.47 5.70 -1.45
CA ALA A 22 -10.45 6.15 -2.43
C ALA A 22 -11.53 5.08 -2.69
N TYR A 23 -11.12 3.82 -2.80
CA TYR A 23 -12.03 2.68 -2.93
C TYR A 23 -12.92 2.50 -1.68
N ALA A 24 -12.36 2.62 -0.47
CA ALA A 24 -13.09 2.51 0.79
C ALA A 24 -14.19 3.58 0.89
N LEU A 25 -13.86 4.84 0.58
CA LEU A 25 -14.82 5.94 0.57
C LEU A 25 -15.94 5.72 -0.44
N GLN A 26 -15.62 5.24 -1.65
CA GLN A 26 -16.64 4.94 -2.65
C GLN A 26 -17.57 3.81 -2.20
N LEU A 27 -17.01 2.78 -1.56
CA LEU A 27 -17.75 1.64 -1.05
C LEU A 27 -18.80 2.06 -0.01
N ILE A 28 -18.42 2.88 0.98
CA ILE A 28 -19.36 3.33 2.01
C ILE A 28 -20.34 4.37 1.46
N LYS A 29 -19.93 5.29 0.60
CA LYS A 29 -20.85 6.23 -0.05
C LYS A 29 -21.96 5.50 -0.80
N ASN A 30 -21.63 4.44 -1.53
CA ASN A 30 -22.63 3.64 -2.22
C ASN A 30 -23.56 2.92 -1.25
N ALA A 31 -23.01 2.30 -0.19
CA ALA A 31 -23.80 1.57 0.79
C ALA A 31 -24.73 2.44 1.64
N THR A 32 -24.40 3.73 1.78
CA THR A 32 -25.16 4.70 2.59
C THR A 32 -26.02 5.64 1.76
N ASN A 33 -26.16 5.42 0.44
CA ASN A 33 -26.83 6.34 -0.48
C ASN A 33 -26.31 7.80 -0.36
N GLY A 34 -25.00 7.96 -0.21
CA GLY A 34 -24.33 9.26 -0.15
C GLY A 34 -24.39 9.96 1.21
N ARG A 35 -24.93 9.34 2.26
CA ARG A 35 -25.00 9.90 3.63
C ARG A 35 -23.65 9.84 4.37
N TRP A 36 -22.55 10.03 3.65
CA TRP A 36 -21.20 10.04 4.21
C TRP A 36 -20.84 11.43 4.73
N ASN A 37 -20.58 11.54 6.04
CA ASN A 37 -20.13 12.77 6.65
C ASN A 37 -18.60 12.95 6.54
N ASN A 38 -18.17 13.75 5.57
CA ASN A 38 -16.76 14.10 5.38
C ASN A 38 -16.18 15.00 6.48
N ALA A 39 -17.01 15.65 7.30
CA ALA A 39 -16.51 16.56 8.34
C ALA A 39 -15.94 15.81 9.55
N ASN A 40 -16.39 14.57 9.78
CA ASN A 40 -15.84 13.71 10.83
C ASN A 40 -15.86 12.23 10.42
N PRO A 41 -15.04 11.81 9.45
CA PRO A 41 -15.07 10.47 8.86
C PRO A 41 -14.60 9.37 9.83
N ARG A 42 -14.05 9.75 10.99
CA ARG A 42 -13.53 8.86 12.05
C ARG A 42 -14.13 9.17 13.43
N GLY A 43 -15.29 9.82 13.46
CA GLY A 43 -15.97 10.17 14.71
C GLY A 43 -16.36 8.94 15.52
N SER A 44 -16.43 9.06 16.84
CA SER A 44 -16.79 7.95 17.74
C SER A 44 -18.17 7.36 17.45
N THR A 45 -19.09 8.13 16.87
CA THR A 45 -20.44 7.68 16.47
C THR A 45 -20.46 6.96 15.12
N TRP A 46 -19.39 7.09 14.32
CA TRP A 46 -19.31 6.56 12.95
C TRP A 46 -19.45 5.04 12.91
N GLY A 47 -18.73 4.32 13.78
CA GLY A 47 -18.72 2.86 13.78
C GLY A 47 -20.11 2.27 14.08
N ALA A 48 -20.80 2.80 15.08
CA ALA A 48 -22.14 2.35 15.47
C ALA A 48 -23.19 2.65 14.38
N GLU A 49 -23.11 3.83 13.74
CA GLU A 49 -24.04 4.18 12.68
C GLU A 49 -23.83 3.34 11.41
N MET A 50 -22.57 3.08 11.03
CA MET A 50 -22.25 2.21 9.90
C MET A 50 -22.68 0.76 10.15
N GLN A 51 -22.46 0.20 11.33
CA GLN A 51 -22.91 -1.15 11.67
C GLN A 51 -24.44 -1.31 11.59
N ARG A 52 -25.21 -0.23 11.81
CA ARG A 52 -26.68 -0.24 11.71
C ARG A 52 -27.18 -0.07 10.27
N THR A 53 -26.42 0.60 9.41
CA THR A 53 -26.89 1.06 8.09
C THR A 53 -26.23 0.33 6.92
N VAL A 54 -25.09 -0.31 7.13
CA VAL A 54 -24.28 -1.00 6.12
C VAL A 54 -24.18 -2.47 6.48
N SER A 55 -24.22 -3.35 5.47
CA SER A 55 -24.06 -4.79 5.71
C SER A 55 -22.67 -5.12 6.27
N ALA A 56 -22.60 -6.16 7.11
CA ALA A 56 -21.35 -6.59 7.73
C ALA A 56 -20.24 -6.92 6.71
N GLU A 57 -20.61 -7.47 5.55
CA GLU A 57 -19.65 -7.77 4.47
C GLU A 57 -19.03 -6.50 3.87
N VAL A 58 -19.86 -5.50 3.59
CA VAL A 58 -19.40 -4.22 3.03
C VAL A 58 -18.53 -3.48 4.03
N LEU A 59 -18.94 -3.46 5.31
CA LEU A 59 -18.16 -2.85 6.38
C LEU A 59 -16.80 -3.55 6.55
N ALA A 60 -16.76 -4.88 6.58
CA ALA A 60 -15.50 -5.62 6.67
C ALA A 60 -14.59 -5.36 5.47
N ARG A 61 -15.14 -5.16 4.27
CA ARG A 61 -14.36 -4.84 3.07
C ARG A 61 -13.83 -3.39 3.10
N PHE A 62 -14.61 -2.46 3.65
CA PHE A 62 -14.15 -1.10 3.93
C PHE A 62 -12.96 -1.11 4.89
N GLU A 63 -13.08 -1.81 6.02
CA GLU A 63 -12.02 -1.91 7.03
C GLU A 63 -10.73 -2.50 6.43
N ARG A 64 -10.85 -3.54 5.60
CA ARG A 64 -9.69 -4.10 4.89
C ARG A 64 -9.05 -3.11 3.92
N ALA A 65 -9.84 -2.27 3.24
CA ALA A 65 -9.32 -1.26 2.33
C ALA A 65 -8.61 -0.12 3.08
N GLU A 66 -9.16 0.37 4.19
CA GLU A 66 -8.47 1.33 5.06
C GLU A 66 -7.17 0.75 5.64
N ALA A 67 -7.20 -0.51 6.11
CA ALA A 67 -6.00 -1.17 6.60
C ALA A 67 -4.93 -1.33 5.51
N ALA A 68 -5.31 -1.62 4.26
CA ALA A 68 -4.39 -1.65 3.13
C ALA A 68 -3.77 -0.28 2.82
N HIS A 69 -4.57 0.80 2.91
CA HIS A 69 -4.11 2.18 2.78
C HIS A 69 -3.06 2.52 3.84
N HIS A 70 -3.38 2.29 5.11
CA HIS A 70 -2.47 2.56 6.23
C HIS A 70 -1.17 1.77 6.10
N ASN A 71 -1.26 0.47 5.79
CA ASN A 71 -0.07 -0.35 5.58
C ASN A 71 0.80 0.16 4.41
N GLY A 72 0.18 0.63 3.34
CA GLY A 72 0.88 1.25 2.22
C GLY A 72 1.63 2.53 2.62
N LEU A 73 1.03 3.37 3.46
CA LEU A 73 1.69 4.58 3.96
C LEU A 73 2.80 4.29 4.96
N GLU A 74 2.65 3.28 5.81
CA GLU A 74 3.70 2.82 6.74
C GLU A 74 4.92 2.27 5.99
N ASN A 75 4.71 1.63 4.84
CA ASN A 75 5.78 1.04 4.04
C ASN A 75 6.49 2.05 3.12
N LEU A 76 5.81 3.15 2.77
CA LEU A 76 6.34 4.22 1.91
C LEU A 76 7.70 4.79 2.36
N PRO A 77 7.91 5.20 3.63
CA PRO A 77 9.20 5.75 4.04
C PRO A 77 10.33 4.72 3.93
N PHE A 78 10.04 3.44 4.20
CA PHE A 78 11.03 2.38 4.09
C PHE A 78 11.46 2.15 2.63
N PHE A 79 10.50 2.11 1.70
CA PHE A 79 10.78 2.00 0.28
C PHE A 79 11.53 3.22 -0.27
N ALA A 80 11.07 4.42 0.07
CA ALA A 80 11.71 5.67 -0.38
C ALA A 80 13.15 5.74 0.12
N ALA A 81 13.40 5.41 1.39
CA ALA A 81 14.75 5.37 1.94
C ALA A 81 15.64 4.36 1.19
N ALA A 82 15.16 3.15 0.92
CA ALA A 82 15.92 2.13 0.22
C ALA A 82 16.36 2.58 -1.19
N VAL A 83 15.41 3.13 -1.96
CA VAL A 83 15.69 3.63 -3.33
C VAL A 83 16.66 4.80 -3.29
N LEU A 84 16.43 5.79 -2.43
CA LEU A 84 17.29 6.98 -2.33
C LEU A 84 18.70 6.63 -1.85
N THR A 85 18.83 5.76 -0.84
CA THR A 85 20.12 5.31 -0.33
C THR A 85 20.90 4.55 -1.41
N ALA A 86 20.26 3.62 -2.12
CA ALA A 86 20.91 2.91 -3.23
C ALA A 86 21.36 3.87 -4.34
N GLN A 87 20.57 4.89 -4.65
CA GLN A 87 20.94 5.88 -5.65
C GLN A 87 22.13 6.72 -5.22
N VAL A 88 22.13 7.22 -3.98
CA VAL A 88 23.23 8.05 -3.45
C VAL A 88 24.54 7.26 -3.35
N ALA A 89 24.46 5.97 -2.99
CA ALA A 89 25.62 5.07 -2.94
C ALA A 89 26.13 4.65 -4.33
N GLY A 90 25.43 5.00 -5.42
CA GLY A 90 25.85 4.64 -6.77
C GLY A 90 25.59 3.19 -7.14
N VAL A 91 24.57 2.53 -6.56
CA VAL A 91 24.13 1.20 -7.00
C VAL A 91 23.72 1.26 -8.48
N ASP A 92 24.04 0.20 -9.22
CA ASP A 92 23.69 0.06 -10.63
C ASP A 92 22.20 0.39 -10.87
N ARG A 93 21.94 1.27 -11.84
CA ARG A 93 20.60 1.78 -12.14
C ARG A 93 19.62 0.67 -12.52
N GLU A 94 20.05 -0.32 -13.30
CA GLU A 94 19.20 -1.44 -13.72
C GLU A 94 18.74 -2.25 -12.51
N VAL A 95 19.62 -2.39 -11.52
CA VAL A 95 19.30 -3.05 -10.25
C VAL A 95 18.24 -2.25 -9.49
N ILE A 96 18.42 -0.93 -9.33
CA ILE A 96 17.44 -0.09 -8.61
C ILE A 96 16.08 -0.10 -9.32
N ASP A 97 16.06 0.10 -10.64
CA ASP A 97 14.83 0.14 -11.45
C ASP A 97 14.08 -1.20 -11.37
N THR A 98 14.80 -2.34 -11.43
CA THR A 98 14.21 -3.68 -11.29
C THR A 98 13.60 -3.88 -9.90
N HIS A 99 14.31 -3.51 -8.82
CA HIS A 99 13.80 -3.64 -7.46
C HIS A 99 12.57 -2.76 -7.24
N ALA A 100 12.60 -1.53 -7.75
CA ALA A 100 11.47 -0.61 -7.68
C ALA A 100 10.24 -1.15 -8.42
N ALA A 101 10.42 -1.68 -9.65
CA ALA A 101 9.33 -2.26 -10.43
C ALA A 101 8.71 -3.49 -9.74
N LEU A 102 9.55 -4.42 -9.26
CA LEU A 102 9.10 -5.61 -8.53
C LEU A 102 8.37 -5.25 -7.24
N PHE A 103 8.87 -4.24 -6.51
CA PHE A 103 8.23 -3.75 -5.30
C PHE A 103 6.84 -3.18 -5.62
N LEU A 104 6.71 -2.30 -6.62
CA LEU A 104 5.41 -1.74 -7.01
C LEU A 104 4.42 -2.83 -7.42
N ALA A 105 4.86 -3.80 -8.23
CA ALA A 105 4.05 -4.94 -8.62
C ALA A 105 3.57 -5.74 -7.40
N ALA A 106 4.48 -6.03 -6.46
CA ALA A 106 4.15 -6.70 -5.20
C ALA A 106 3.13 -5.89 -4.39
N ARG A 107 3.25 -4.56 -4.33
CA ARG A 107 2.28 -3.69 -3.63
C ARG A 107 0.91 -3.69 -4.28
N VAL A 108 0.81 -3.68 -5.61
CA VAL A 108 -0.48 -3.79 -6.30
C VAL A 108 -1.16 -5.12 -5.98
N VAL A 109 -0.43 -6.23 -6.08
CA VAL A 109 -0.97 -7.57 -5.78
C VAL A 109 -1.36 -7.69 -4.31
N TYR A 110 -0.50 -7.22 -3.39
CA TYR A 110 -0.75 -7.20 -1.96
C TYR A 110 -2.03 -6.44 -1.63
N THR A 111 -2.18 -5.21 -2.15
CA THR A 111 -3.34 -4.36 -1.93
C THR A 111 -4.62 -5.02 -2.44
N PHE A 112 -4.59 -5.56 -3.65
CA PHE A 112 -5.73 -6.27 -4.23
C PHE A 112 -6.14 -7.48 -3.37
N MET A 113 -5.18 -8.29 -2.95
CA MET A 113 -5.41 -9.43 -2.07
C MET A 113 -5.95 -9.01 -0.71
N TYR A 114 -5.44 -7.92 -0.14
CA TYR A 114 -5.87 -7.42 1.16
C TYR A 114 -7.36 -7.07 1.16
N ILE A 115 -7.84 -6.37 0.12
CA ILE A 115 -9.23 -5.93 0.02
C ILE A 115 -10.18 -7.12 -0.20
N ASN A 116 -9.79 -8.06 -1.07
CA ASN A 116 -10.70 -9.09 -1.57
C ASN A 116 -10.69 -10.42 -0.78
N ILE A 117 -9.62 -10.73 -0.07
CA ILE A 117 -9.50 -12.00 0.65
C ILE A 117 -10.08 -11.85 2.07
N ALA A 118 -11.29 -12.39 2.27
CA ALA A 118 -12.01 -12.31 3.55
C ALA A 118 -11.76 -13.49 4.52
N LYS A 119 -11.22 -14.64 4.07
CA LYS A 119 -11.13 -15.87 4.89
C LYS A 119 -9.79 -16.63 4.73
N GLY A 120 -9.30 -17.18 5.85
CA GLY A 120 -8.45 -18.40 5.91
C GLY A 120 -7.00 -18.31 5.43
N LYS A 121 -6.47 -19.48 5.00
CA LYS A 121 -5.06 -19.74 4.59
C LYS A 121 -4.54 -18.82 3.47
N ALA A 122 -5.43 -18.26 2.65
CA ALA A 122 -5.08 -17.27 1.62
C ALA A 122 -4.50 -15.96 2.21
N SER A 123 -4.71 -15.70 3.51
CA SER A 123 -4.04 -14.62 4.23
C SER A 123 -2.51 -14.78 4.32
N PHE A 124 -1.98 -16.01 4.36
CA PHE A 124 -0.52 -16.23 4.43
C PHE A 124 0.20 -15.77 3.16
N ALA A 125 -0.46 -15.83 2.01
CA ALA A 125 0.10 -15.31 0.77
C ALA A 125 0.30 -13.78 0.83
N ARG A 126 -0.52 -13.05 1.62
CA ARG A 126 -0.28 -11.62 1.90
C ARG A 126 1.02 -11.42 2.68
N SER A 127 1.28 -12.24 3.69
CA SER A 127 2.52 -12.18 4.48
C SER A 127 3.75 -12.47 3.61
N GLY A 128 3.65 -13.44 2.68
CA GLY A 128 4.73 -13.73 1.74
C GLY A 128 5.05 -12.55 0.80
N ILE A 129 4.04 -11.91 0.22
CA ILE A 129 4.24 -10.75 -0.66
C ILE A 129 4.75 -9.54 0.11
N TRP A 130 4.28 -9.34 1.34
CA TRP A 130 4.81 -8.31 2.23
C TRP A 130 6.29 -8.57 2.56
N ALA A 131 6.66 -9.80 2.89
CA ALA A 131 8.05 -10.18 3.17
C ALA A 131 8.94 -9.98 1.93
N LEU A 132 8.46 -10.33 0.74
CA LEU A 132 9.15 -10.07 -0.53
C LEU A 132 9.38 -8.56 -0.73
N SER A 133 8.36 -7.73 -0.46
CA SER A 133 8.47 -6.27 -0.57
C SER A 133 9.54 -5.73 0.38
N CYS A 134 9.56 -6.22 1.63
CA CYS A 134 10.60 -5.86 2.60
C CYS A 134 11.99 -6.32 2.16
N PHE A 135 12.11 -7.54 1.62
CA PHE A 135 13.36 -8.09 1.14
C PHE A 135 13.95 -7.26 -0.01
N LEU A 136 13.12 -6.79 -0.95
CA LEU A 136 13.56 -5.91 -2.04
C LEU A 136 14.12 -4.57 -1.52
N CYS A 137 13.54 -4.01 -0.46
CA CYS A 137 14.09 -2.80 0.16
C CYS A 137 15.40 -3.09 0.91
N LEU A 138 15.44 -4.17 1.69
CA LEU A 138 16.63 -4.58 2.43
C LEU A 138 17.81 -4.90 1.50
N SER A 139 17.57 -5.56 0.36
CA SER A 139 18.61 -5.87 -0.61
C SER A 139 19.24 -4.61 -1.21
N LEU A 140 18.46 -3.54 -1.42
CA LEU A 140 18.99 -2.25 -1.87
C LEU A 140 19.89 -1.61 -0.81
N PHE A 141 19.51 -1.65 0.47
CA PHE A 141 20.38 -1.16 1.55
C PHE A 141 21.68 -1.96 1.64
N VAL A 142 21.63 -3.29 1.55
CA VAL A 142 22.82 -4.14 1.57
C VAL A 142 23.72 -3.86 0.37
N LYS A 143 23.16 -3.72 -0.83
CA LYS A 143 23.93 -3.38 -2.04
C LYS A 143 24.58 -2.01 -1.92
N ALA A 144 23.89 -1.03 -1.37
CA ALA A 144 24.45 0.28 -1.10
C ALA A 144 25.63 0.20 -0.12
N ALA A 145 25.51 -0.59 0.95
CA ALA A 145 26.56 -0.77 1.94
C ALA A 145 27.80 -1.51 1.40
N LEU A 146 27.63 -2.41 0.42
CA LEU A 146 28.73 -3.17 -0.19
C LEU A 146 29.48 -2.41 -1.29
N LEU A 147 29.00 -1.23 -1.70
CA LEU A 147 29.66 -0.36 -2.68
C LEU A 147 30.56 0.71 -2.05
N GLY A 148 30.38 0.97 -0.75
CA GLY A 148 31.27 1.83 0.03
C GLY A 148 32.51 1.10 0.49
#